data_AF-A0A920K0R4-F1
#
_entry.id   AF-A0A920K0R4-F1
#
_cell.length_a   1.000
_cell.length_b   1.000
_cell.length_c   1.000
_cell.angle_alpha   90.00
_cell.angle_beta   90.00
_cell.angle_gamma   90.00
#
_symmetry.space_group_name_H-M   'P 1'
#
loop_
_entity.id
_entity.type
_entity.pdbx_description
1 polymer ?
#
loop_
_entity_poly.entity_id
_entity_poly.type
_entity_poly.pdbx_seq_one_letter_code
_entity_poly.pdbx_strand_id
1 'polypeptide(L)'
;MGAEEDGYFTVDARGYGLASGGFNGCLRDFGRFGQLYLDYGKCHDKQIIPREWITDIRRGEHGLWSEERRKLLPNGCYRNQFWIEDETKESFMCLGVFGQLIYIAPAYNMVVVKLSTWPDFLDDDLKVDTQLAIHAIAAELGKNID
;
A
#
# COMPACT_ATOMS: atom_id res chain seq x y z
N MET A 1 1.42 9.52 -14.18
CA MET A 1 1.18 9.82 -12.75
C MET A 1 1.66 11.19 -12.31
N GLY A 2 2.46 11.93 -13.11
CA GLY A 2 2.88 13.30 -12.75
C GLY A 2 3.92 13.35 -11.63
N ALA A 3 4.87 12.40 -11.64
CA ALA A 3 5.96 12.34 -10.67
C ALA A 3 6.85 13.60 -10.75
N GLU A 4 7.43 13.98 -9.61
CA GLU A 4 8.36 15.11 -9.49
C GLU A 4 9.78 14.72 -9.87
N GLU A 5 10.22 13.52 -9.48
CA GLU A 5 11.59 13.07 -9.63
C GLU A 5 11.66 11.72 -10.38
N ASP A 6 12.84 11.41 -10.92
CA ASP A 6 13.11 10.09 -11.46
C ASP A 6 13.12 9.02 -10.36
N GLY A 7 12.56 7.85 -10.67
CA GLY A 7 12.64 6.66 -9.84
C GLY A 7 13.79 5.75 -10.30
N TYR A 8 14.42 5.06 -9.36
CA TYR A 8 15.59 4.22 -9.62
C TYR A 8 15.36 2.79 -9.16
N PHE A 9 15.84 1.83 -9.94
CA PHE A 9 15.92 0.43 -9.51
C PHE A 9 17.38 0.04 -9.27
N THR A 10 17.64 -0.65 -8.16
CA THR A 10 18.84 -1.47 -8.06
C THR A 10 18.83 -2.53 -9.16
N VAL A 11 19.96 -2.73 -9.82
CA VAL A 11 20.10 -3.68 -10.93
C VAL A 11 21.14 -4.76 -10.61
N ASP A 12 20.98 -5.93 -11.23
CA ASP A 12 22.02 -6.96 -11.23
C ASP A 12 23.20 -6.60 -12.15
N ALA A 13 24.21 -7.47 -12.21
CA ALA A 13 25.41 -7.26 -13.02
C ALA A 13 25.14 -7.18 -14.54
N ARG A 14 23.94 -7.55 -15.01
CA ARG A 14 23.51 -7.48 -16.41
C ARG A 14 22.51 -6.33 -16.65
N GLY A 15 22.22 -5.52 -15.64
CA GLY A 15 21.30 -4.39 -15.74
C GLY A 15 19.81 -4.75 -15.53
N TYR A 16 19.49 -5.96 -15.06
CA TYR A 16 18.11 -6.33 -14.76
C TYR A 16 17.67 -5.75 -13.41
N GLY A 17 16.55 -5.03 -13.40
CA GLY A 17 16.03 -4.37 -12.18
C GLY A 17 15.46 -5.35 -11.16
N LEU A 18 15.81 -5.15 -9.87
CA LEU A 18 15.25 -5.90 -8.76
C LEU A 18 13.81 -5.45 -8.47
N ALA A 19 12.85 -6.00 -9.21
CA ALA A 19 11.45 -5.59 -9.16
C ALA A 19 10.74 -5.88 -7.82
N SER A 20 11.23 -6.82 -7.02
CA SER A 20 10.60 -7.22 -5.75
C SER A 20 10.86 -6.28 -4.57
N GLY A 21 11.79 -5.32 -4.71
CA GLY A 21 12.12 -4.41 -3.61
C GLY A 21 13.28 -3.44 -3.84
N GLY A 22 13.84 -3.37 -5.05
CA GLY A 22 14.97 -2.48 -5.37
C GLY A 22 14.57 -1.07 -5.82
N PHE A 23 13.28 -0.72 -5.80
CA PHE A 23 12.82 0.60 -6.22
C PHE A 23 13.09 1.67 -5.17
N ASN A 24 13.61 2.82 -5.61
CA ASN A 24 13.84 4.01 -4.80
C ASN A 24 13.15 5.21 -5.47
N GLY A 25 12.54 6.06 -4.67
CA GLY A 25 11.86 7.28 -5.12
C GLY A 25 11.53 8.21 -3.96
N CYS A 26 11.07 9.42 -4.28
CA CYS A 26 10.69 10.40 -3.27
C CYS A 26 9.33 10.08 -2.64
N LEU A 27 9.14 10.49 -1.37
CA LEU A 27 7.93 10.27 -0.58
C LEU A 27 6.65 10.71 -1.33
N ARG A 28 6.67 11.89 -1.95
CA ARG A 28 5.51 12.42 -2.68
C ARG A 28 5.17 11.62 -3.93
N ASP A 29 6.15 11.01 -4.59
CA ASP A 29 5.92 10.21 -5.79
C ASP A 29 5.39 8.81 -5.47
N PHE A 30 5.78 8.22 -4.34
CA PHE A 30 5.04 7.09 -3.77
C PHE A 30 3.60 7.49 -3.41
N GLY A 31 3.40 8.72 -2.93
CA GLY A 31 2.06 9.26 -2.67
C GLY A 31 1.22 9.36 -3.94
N ARG A 32 1.80 9.83 -5.05
CA ARG A 32 1.14 9.86 -6.36
C ARG A 32 0.85 8.47 -6.91
N PHE A 33 1.70 7.49 -6.65
CA PHE A 33 1.39 6.09 -6.96
C PHE A 33 0.17 5.61 -6.17
N GLY A 34 0.12 5.87 -4.87
CA GLY A 34 -1.06 5.56 -4.05
C GLY A 34 -2.31 6.30 -4.55
N GLN A 35 -2.19 7.58 -4.90
CA GLN A 35 -3.29 8.39 -5.44
C GLN A 35 -3.80 7.83 -6.77
N LEU A 36 -2.90 7.35 -7.64
CA LEU A 36 -3.30 6.70 -8.89
C LEU A 36 -4.19 5.48 -8.63
N TYR A 37 -3.91 4.70 -7.58
CA TYR A 37 -4.77 3.58 -7.18
C TYR A 37 -6.07 4.02 -6.52
N LEU A 38 -6.02 5.07 -5.69
CA LEU A 38 -7.20 5.69 -5.09
C LEU A 38 -8.17 6.21 -6.17
N ASP A 39 -7.64 6.78 -7.25
CA ASP A 39 -8.39 7.27 -8.41
C ASP A 39 -8.73 6.15 -9.43
N TYR A 40 -8.70 4.89 -9.00
CA TYR A 40 -9.01 3.71 -9.83
C TYR A 40 -8.23 3.68 -11.15
N GLY A 41 -6.95 4.07 -11.10
CA GLY A 41 -6.00 3.97 -12.20
C GLY A 41 -6.02 5.15 -13.16
N LYS A 42 -6.83 6.18 -12.88
CA LYS A 42 -6.94 7.37 -13.71
C LYS A 42 -5.98 8.46 -13.24
N CYS A 43 -5.33 9.14 -14.18
CA CYS A 43 -4.53 10.33 -13.93
C CYS A 43 -4.98 11.40 -14.91
N HIS A 44 -5.60 12.47 -14.40
CA HIS A 44 -6.34 13.45 -15.20
C HIS A 44 -7.39 12.75 -16.08
N ASP A 45 -7.29 12.86 -17.40
CA ASP A 45 -8.21 12.23 -18.37
C ASP A 45 -7.70 10.91 -18.94
N LYS A 46 -6.53 10.43 -18.48
CA LYS A 46 -5.91 9.21 -19.00
C LYS A 46 -6.06 8.04 -18.02
N GLN A 47 -6.59 6.93 -18.50
CA GLN A 47 -6.53 5.64 -17.79
C GLN A 47 -5.11 5.06 -17.93
N ILE A 48 -4.39 4.93 -16.83
CA ILE A 48 -3.02 4.37 -16.81
C ILE A 48 -3.05 2.89 -16.44
N ILE A 49 -3.80 2.54 -15.37
CA ILE A 49 -3.98 1.16 -14.90
C ILE A 49 -5.45 0.80 -15.16
N PRO A 50 -5.79 -0.36 -15.75
CA PRO A 50 -7.19 -0.72 -15.95
C PRO A 50 -7.96 -0.72 -14.62
N ARG A 51 -9.15 -0.11 -14.60
CA ARG A 51 -9.96 0.01 -13.37
C ARG A 51 -10.25 -1.36 -12.77
N GLU A 52 -10.53 -2.34 -13.63
CA GLU A 52 -10.81 -3.72 -13.26
C GLU A 52 -9.66 -4.36 -12.47
N TRP A 53 -8.40 -4.06 -12.82
CA TRP A 53 -7.21 -4.57 -12.11
C TRP A 53 -7.19 -4.11 -10.65
N ILE A 54 -7.57 -2.85 -10.42
CA ILE A 54 -7.61 -2.26 -9.08
C ILE A 54 -8.78 -2.82 -8.28
N THR A 55 -9.97 -2.89 -8.88
CA THR A 55 -11.14 -3.48 -8.20
C THR A 55 -10.96 -4.96 -7.90
N ASP A 56 -10.16 -5.66 -8.70
CA ASP A 56 -9.88 -7.09 -8.53
C ASP A 56 -8.97 -7.38 -7.33
N ILE A 57 -8.19 -6.41 -6.83
CA ILE A 57 -7.36 -6.56 -5.60
C ILE A 57 -8.20 -7.13 -4.46
N ARG A 58 -9.45 -6.67 -4.33
CA ARG A 58 -10.38 -7.02 -3.25
C ARG A 58 -11.11 -8.34 -3.41
N ARG A 59 -10.89 -9.07 -4.51
CA ARG A 59 -11.62 -10.30 -4.84
C ARG A 59 -10.85 -11.58 -4.50
N GLY A 60 -9.78 -11.48 -3.73
CA GLY A 60 -9.05 -12.66 -3.28
C GLY A 60 -9.78 -13.39 -2.15
N GLU A 61 -9.28 -14.58 -1.80
CA GLU A 61 -9.83 -15.37 -0.70
C GLU A 61 -9.31 -14.83 0.64
N HIS A 62 -10.22 -14.59 1.58
CA HIS A 62 -9.94 -14.03 2.90
C HIS A 62 -9.83 -15.12 3.98
N GLY A 63 -9.14 -14.80 5.08
CA GLY A 63 -9.14 -15.65 6.29
C GLY A 63 -8.12 -16.80 6.28
N LEU A 64 -7.29 -16.90 5.24
CA LEU A 64 -6.29 -17.97 5.04
C LEU A 64 -5.01 -17.84 5.90
N TRP A 65 -4.91 -16.81 6.73
CA TRP A 65 -3.69 -16.52 7.50
C TRP A 65 -3.59 -17.32 8.81
N SER A 66 -2.35 -17.52 9.28
CA SER A 66 -2.08 -18.08 10.62
C SER A 66 -2.58 -17.15 11.74
N GLU A 67 -2.81 -17.70 12.93
CA GLU A 67 -3.25 -16.92 14.11
C GLU A 67 -2.33 -15.73 14.42
N GLU A 68 -1.01 -15.93 14.29
CA GLU A 68 -0.03 -14.87 14.48
C GLU A 68 -0.24 -13.72 13.48
N ARG A 69 -0.42 -14.02 12.20
CA ARG A 69 -0.69 -13.02 11.16
C ARG A 69 -2.04 -12.34 11.32
N ARG A 70 -3.03 -13.01 11.90
CA ARG A 70 -4.35 -12.41 12.18
C ARG A 70 -4.30 -11.27 13.20
N LYS A 71 -3.21 -11.10 13.95
CA LYS A 71 -3.02 -9.90 14.79
C LYS A 71 -2.91 -8.63 13.94
N LEU A 72 -2.27 -8.74 12.77
CA LEU A 72 -2.08 -7.63 11.82
C LEU A 72 -3.14 -7.63 10.71
N LEU A 73 -3.61 -8.81 10.31
CA LEU A 73 -4.52 -9.01 9.17
C LEU A 73 -5.68 -9.94 9.59
N PRO A 74 -6.61 -9.48 10.45
CA PRO A 74 -7.61 -10.34 11.12
C PRO A 74 -8.40 -11.22 10.17
N ASN A 75 -8.95 -10.62 9.10
CA ASN A 75 -9.59 -11.32 7.99
C ASN A 75 -8.89 -10.96 6.68
N GLY A 76 -7.56 -10.99 6.68
CA GLY A 76 -6.79 -10.47 5.56
C GLY A 76 -6.83 -11.30 4.30
N CYS A 77 -6.28 -10.73 3.23
CA CYS A 77 -6.07 -11.35 1.93
C CYS A 77 -4.78 -10.80 1.29
N TYR A 78 -4.24 -11.50 0.28
CA TYR A 78 -3.20 -10.96 -0.60
C TYR A 78 -3.57 -11.25 -2.05
N ARG A 79 -3.58 -10.21 -2.89
CA ARG A 79 -3.89 -10.34 -4.31
C ARG A 79 -3.27 -9.20 -5.12
N ASN A 80 -2.83 -9.50 -6.34
CA ASN A 80 -2.23 -8.54 -7.27
C ASN A 80 -1.08 -7.70 -6.66
N GLN A 81 -0.32 -8.30 -5.74
CA GLN A 81 0.78 -7.68 -5.00
C GLN A 81 0.38 -6.68 -3.88
N PHE A 82 -0.87 -6.71 -3.43
CA PHE A 82 -1.36 -5.90 -2.33
C PHE A 82 -1.83 -6.75 -1.16
N TRP A 83 -1.55 -6.26 0.05
CA TRP A 83 -2.05 -6.79 1.31
C TRP A 83 -3.39 -6.14 1.64
N ILE A 84 -4.34 -6.94 2.13
CA ILE A 84 -5.62 -6.49 2.65
C ILE A 84 -5.67 -6.89 4.11
N GLU A 85 -6.01 -5.93 4.96
CA GLU A 85 -6.11 -6.12 6.42
C GLU A 85 -7.31 -6.96 6.80
N ASP A 86 -8.47 -6.60 6.26
CA ASP A 86 -9.76 -7.16 6.62
C ASP A 86 -10.74 -7.02 5.45
N GLU A 87 -11.61 -8.00 5.27
CA GLU A 87 -12.63 -7.99 4.21
C GLU A 87 -13.62 -6.82 4.35
N THR A 88 -13.86 -6.33 5.57
CA THR A 88 -14.86 -5.30 5.87
C THR A 88 -14.38 -3.87 5.61
N LYS A 89 -13.07 -3.64 5.49
CA LYS A 89 -12.49 -2.32 5.17
C LYS A 89 -12.27 -2.24 3.68
N GLU A 90 -12.41 -1.09 3.01
CA GLU A 90 -12.04 -0.97 1.57
C GLU A 90 -10.53 -0.81 1.33
N SER A 91 -9.75 -0.65 2.39
CA SER A 91 -8.32 -0.36 2.30
C SER A 91 -7.47 -1.53 1.82
N PHE A 92 -6.34 -1.21 1.21
CA PHE A 92 -5.31 -2.17 0.82
C PHE A 92 -3.95 -1.48 0.87
N MET A 93 -2.88 -2.26 0.95
CA MET A 93 -1.55 -1.71 1.25
C MET A 93 -0.39 -2.46 0.59
N CYS A 94 0.69 -1.74 0.37
CA CYS A 94 2.01 -2.30 0.06
C CYS A 94 2.85 -2.28 1.33
N LEU A 95 3.46 -3.41 1.68
CA LEU A 95 4.33 -3.55 2.85
C LEU A 95 5.75 -3.85 2.41
N GLY A 96 6.72 -3.14 2.99
CA GLY A 96 8.14 -3.39 2.82
C GLY A 96 8.84 -3.60 4.16
N VAL A 97 9.95 -4.33 4.13
CA VAL A 97 10.82 -4.59 5.28
C VAL A 97 11.39 -3.28 5.83
N PHE A 98 11.80 -3.26 7.09
CA PHE A 98 12.26 -2.05 7.79
C PHE A 98 11.23 -0.91 7.88
N GLY A 99 9.94 -1.22 7.70
CA GLY A 99 8.83 -0.30 8.01
C GLY A 99 8.32 0.55 6.84
N GLN A 100 8.48 0.08 5.59
CA GLN A 100 7.93 0.79 4.42
C GLN A 100 6.44 0.47 4.26
N LEU A 101 5.64 1.49 3.96
CA LEU A 101 4.21 1.34 3.77
C LEU A 101 3.68 2.34 2.74
N ILE A 102 2.81 1.83 1.86
CA ILE A 102 1.82 2.63 1.14
C ILE A 102 0.46 2.07 1.52
N TYR A 103 -0.39 2.86 2.16
CA TYR A 103 -1.74 2.49 2.57
C TYR A 103 -2.75 3.32 1.80
N ILE A 104 -3.70 2.66 1.15
CA ILE A 104 -4.70 3.29 0.28
C ILE A 104 -6.07 2.98 0.87
N ALA A 105 -6.85 4.01 1.16
CA ALA A 105 -8.11 3.90 1.89
C ALA A 105 -9.23 4.66 1.14
N PRO A 106 -9.88 4.00 0.16
CA PRO A 106 -10.94 4.61 -0.65
C PRO A 106 -12.09 5.20 0.15
N ALA A 107 -12.57 4.47 1.16
CA ALA A 107 -13.64 4.92 2.06
C ALA A 107 -13.37 6.28 2.77
N TYR A 108 -12.09 6.67 2.89
CA TYR A 108 -11.67 7.92 3.54
C TYR A 108 -11.06 8.93 2.56
N ASN A 109 -11.06 8.62 1.25
CA ASN A 109 -10.33 9.36 0.22
C ASN A 109 -8.88 9.66 0.63
N MET A 110 -8.16 8.65 1.14
CA MET A 110 -6.89 8.85 1.82
C MET A 110 -5.79 7.92 1.29
N VAL A 111 -4.58 8.46 1.18
CA VAL A 111 -3.33 7.72 0.97
C VAL A 111 -2.35 8.09 2.07
N VAL A 112 -1.70 7.09 2.67
CA VAL A 112 -0.60 7.28 3.61
C VAL A 112 0.65 6.63 3.05
N VAL A 113 1.75 7.36 3.04
CA VAL A 113 3.07 6.82 2.73
C VAL A 113 3.95 6.99 3.95
N LYS A 114 4.61 5.91 4.35
CA LYS A 114 5.60 5.91 5.42
C LYS A 114 6.85 5.19 4.92
N LEU A 115 7.96 5.93 4.91
CA LEU A 115 9.29 5.39 4.65
C LEU A 115 10.05 5.36 5.97
N SER A 116 10.75 4.28 6.26
CA SER A 116 11.37 4.06 7.57
C SER A 116 12.65 3.25 7.47
N THR A 117 13.40 3.22 8.56
CA THR A 117 14.60 2.40 8.72
C THR A 117 14.57 1.78 10.10
N TRP A 118 13.59 0.90 10.34
CA TRP A 118 13.52 0.16 11.61
C TRP A 118 14.83 -0.61 11.85
N PRO A 119 15.22 -0.82 13.12
CA PRO A 119 16.45 -1.54 13.44
C PRO A 119 16.41 -2.99 12.95
N ASP A 120 15.23 -3.61 12.99
CA ASP A 120 15.02 -5.00 12.61
C ASP A 120 14.30 -5.14 11.25
N PHE A 121 14.60 -6.26 10.58
CA PHE A 121 14.06 -6.59 9.26
C PHE A 121 12.53 -6.65 9.24
N LEU A 122 11.95 -7.25 10.28
CA LEU A 122 10.52 -7.28 10.58
C LEU A 122 10.33 -6.99 12.06
N ASP A 123 9.34 -6.16 12.36
CA ASP A 123 8.88 -5.88 13.71
C ASP A 123 7.36 -5.82 13.67
N ASP A 124 6.68 -6.75 14.36
CA ASP A 124 5.22 -6.85 14.29
C ASP A 124 4.53 -5.85 15.20
N ASP A 125 5.14 -5.49 16.33
CA ASP A 125 4.59 -4.48 17.25
C ASP A 125 4.60 -3.11 16.57
N LEU A 126 5.71 -2.73 15.90
CA LEU A 126 5.78 -1.49 15.13
C LEU A 126 4.83 -1.47 13.92
N LYS A 127 4.51 -2.62 13.33
CA LYS A 127 3.49 -2.70 12.26
C LYS A 127 2.10 -2.45 12.83
N VAL A 128 1.76 -3.09 13.95
CA VAL A 128 0.47 -2.90 14.63
C VAL A 128 0.32 -1.44 15.04
N ASP A 129 1.32 -0.85 15.69
CA ASP A 129 1.31 0.57 16.06
C ASP A 129 1.13 1.49 14.85
N THR A 130 1.82 1.20 13.74
CA THR A 130 1.66 1.95 12.48
C THR A 130 0.23 1.86 11.95
N GLN A 131 -0.39 0.66 11.94
CA GLN A 131 -1.76 0.49 11.48
C GLN A 131 -2.77 1.20 12.39
N LEU A 132 -2.63 1.08 13.71
CA LEU A 132 -3.48 1.75 14.68
C LEU A 132 -3.39 3.28 14.54
N ALA A 133 -2.19 3.83 14.35
CA ALA A 133 -2.01 5.25 14.08
C ALA A 133 -2.72 5.69 12.79
N ILE A 134 -2.66 4.89 11.73
CA ILE A 134 -3.35 5.18 10.47
C ILE A 134 -4.87 5.12 10.64
N HIS A 135 -5.40 4.14 11.37
CA HIS A 135 -6.83 4.07 11.66
C HIS A 135 -7.30 5.28 12.47
N ALA A 136 -6.51 5.72 13.46
CA ALA A 136 -6.81 6.92 14.24
C ALA A 136 -6.80 8.19 13.36
N ILE A 137 -5.81 8.34 12.47
CA ILE A 137 -5.75 9.45 11.51
C ILE A 137 -6.94 9.41 10.55
N ALA A 138 -7.32 8.23 10.05
CA ALA A 138 -8.46 8.06 9.16
C ALA A 138 -9.78 8.43 9.85
N ALA A 139 -9.95 8.05 11.12
CA ALA A 139 -11.14 8.38 11.89
C ALA A 139 -11.28 9.89 12.15
N GLU A 140 -10.16 10.59 12.33
CA GLU A 140 -10.15 12.03 12.64
C GLU A 140 -10.20 12.92 11.38
N LEU A 141 -9.44 12.57 10.35
CA LEU A 141 -9.22 13.43 9.17
C LEU A 141 -9.84 12.88 7.88
N GLY A 142 -10.27 11.63 7.88
CA GLY A 142 -10.85 10.98 6.71
C GLY A 142 -12.12 11.67 6.28
N LYS A 143 -12.20 12.03 5.00
CA LYS A 143 -13.44 12.52 4.41
C LYS A 143 -14.26 11.31 4.01
N ASN A 144 -15.33 11.03 4.74
CA ASN A 144 -16.32 10.07 4.27
C ASN A 144 -16.84 10.55 2.91
N ILE A 145 -16.78 9.68 1.92
CA ILE A 145 -17.40 9.95 0.63
C ILE A 145 -18.88 9.57 0.78
N ASP A 146 -19.75 10.58 0.83
CA ASP A 146 -21.22 10.42 0.79
C ASP A 146 -21.69 9.80 -0.55
#